data_AF-A0A2H3B3G5-F1
#
_entry.id   AF-A0A2H3B3G5-F1
#
_cell.length_a   1.000
_cell.length_b   1.000
_cell.length_c   1.000
_cell.angle_alpha   90.00
_cell.angle_beta   90.00
_cell.angle_gamma   90.00
#
_symmetry.space_group_name_H-M   'P 1'
#
loop_
_entity.id
_entity.type
_entity.pdbx_description
1 polymer ?
#
loop_
_entity_poly.entity_id
_entity_poly.type
_entity_poly.pdbx_seq_one_letter_code
_entity_poly.pdbx_strand_id
1 'polypeptide(L)'
;DVLTALEWVQQNIGLFGGDKTKVTIFGESAGAMLTNLVLLNASISNFARAAISESGSASSPVIYNASTREINWEYFVAGTPGCESVAGTQNTFDCLQAANSSAIY
;
A
#
# COMPACT_ATOMS: atom_id res chain seq x y z
N ASP A 1 -6.75 0.72 1.99
CA ASP A 1 -7.15 0.56 0.57
C ASP A 1 -7.41 -0.88 0.17
N VAL A 2 -6.39 -1.75 0.08
CA VAL A 2 -6.59 -3.13 -0.42
C VAL A 2 -7.64 -3.91 0.39
N LEU A 3 -7.59 -3.86 1.72
CA LEU A 3 -8.59 -4.53 2.57
C LEU A 3 -9.99 -3.98 2.35
N THR A 4 -10.14 -2.66 2.22
CA THR A 4 -11.41 -1.99 1.90
C THR A 4 -11.95 -2.42 0.53
N ALA A 5 -11.09 -2.56 -0.48
CA ALA A 5 -11.48 -3.07 -1.78
C ALA A 5 -11.93 -4.54 -1.70
N LEU A 6 -11.27 -5.37 -0.89
CA LEU A 6 -11.66 -6.75 -0.66
C LEU A 6 -12.98 -6.87 0.11
N GLU A 7 -13.23 -5.99 1.09
CA GLU A 7 -14.53 -5.85 1.75
C GLU A 7 -15.62 -5.52 0.74
N TRP A 8 -15.35 -4.56 -0.15
CA TRP A 8 -16.28 -4.21 -1.22
C TRP A 8 -16.55 -5.41 -2.14
N VAL A 9 -15.53 -6.16 -2.54
CA VAL A 9 -15.70 -7.39 -3.35
C VAL A 9 -16.59 -8.38 -2.61
N GLN A 10 -16.31 -8.65 -1.32
CA GLN A 10 -17.12 -9.58 -0.52
C GLN A 10 -18.59 -9.17 -0.41
N GLN A 11 -18.86 -7.86 -0.32
CA GLN A 11 -20.23 -7.33 -0.24
C GLN A 11 -20.96 -7.32 -1.59
N ASN A 12 -20.24 -7.12 -2.70
CA ASN A 12 -20.86 -6.74 -3.96
C ASN A 12 -20.69 -7.76 -5.09
N ILE A 13 -19.70 -8.65 -5.05
CA ILE A 13 -19.37 -9.50 -6.22
C ILE A 13 -20.50 -10.44 -6.65
N GLY A 14 -21.39 -10.81 -5.71
CA GLY A 14 -22.59 -11.59 -6.00
C GLY A 14 -23.56 -10.89 -6.95
N LEU A 15 -23.63 -9.56 -6.95
CA LEU A 15 -24.46 -8.77 -7.86
C LEU A 15 -23.98 -8.84 -9.31
N PHE A 16 -22.70 -9.19 -9.50
CA PHE A 16 -22.06 -9.37 -10.80
C PHE A 16 -21.98 -10.85 -11.21
N GLY A 17 -22.64 -11.75 -10.47
CA GLY A 17 -22.63 -13.19 -10.73
C GLY A 17 -21.40 -13.94 -10.20
N GLY A 18 -20.54 -13.29 -9.42
CA GLY A 18 -19.40 -13.94 -8.79
C GLY A 18 -19.77 -14.67 -7.49
N ASP A 19 -18.93 -15.63 -7.11
CA ASP A 19 -19.06 -16.39 -5.86
C ASP A 19 -18.07 -15.86 -4.82
N LYS A 20 -18.60 -15.21 -3.79
CA LYS A 20 -17.80 -14.61 -2.71
C LYS A 20 -16.93 -15.63 -1.94
N THR A 21 -17.30 -16.91 -1.98
CA THR A 21 -16.54 -18.00 -1.35
C THR A 21 -15.37 -18.49 -2.21
N LYS A 22 -15.28 -18.03 -3.46
CA LYS A 22 -14.27 -18.46 -4.44
C LYS A 22 -13.31 -17.34 -4.88
N VAL A 23 -13.34 -16.20 -4.20
CA VAL A 23 -12.44 -15.07 -4.46
C VAL A 23 -10.98 -15.51 -4.36
N THR A 24 -10.20 -15.21 -5.39
CA THR A 24 -8.75 -15.43 -5.45
C THR A 24 -8.09 -14.08 -5.69
N ILE A 25 -7.13 -13.72 -4.83
CA ILE A 25 -6.34 -12.50 -5.02
C ILE A 25 -5.08 -12.83 -5.82
N PHE A 26 -4.66 -11.91 -6.67
CA PHE A 26 -3.53 -12.09 -7.57
C PHE A 26 -2.75 -10.79 -7.67
N GLY A 27 -1.43 -10.88 -7.77
CA GLY A 27 -0.59 -9.74 -8.11
C GLY A 27 0.76 -10.13 -8.68
N GLU A 28 1.33 -9.21 -9.44
CA GLU A 28 2.67 -9.29 -10.05
C GLU A 28 3.56 -8.19 -9.47
N SER A 29 4.86 -8.45 -9.29
CA SER A 29 5.85 -7.50 -8.75
C SER A 29 5.37 -6.85 -7.44
N ALA A 30 5.15 -5.52 -7.43
CA ALA A 30 4.60 -4.81 -6.27
C ALA A 30 3.23 -5.37 -5.83
N GLY A 31 2.40 -5.79 -6.78
CA GLY A 31 1.12 -6.46 -6.51
C GLY A 31 1.31 -7.82 -5.84
N ALA A 32 2.35 -8.57 -6.19
CA ALA A 32 2.68 -9.84 -5.54
C ALA A 32 3.15 -9.60 -4.10
N MET A 33 3.98 -8.57 -3.87
CA MET A 33 4.40 -8.17 -2.52
C MET A 33 3.20 -7.79 -1.65
N LEU A 34 2.30 -6.93 -2.16
CA LEU A 34 1.07 -6.55 -1.48
C LEU A 34 0.15 -7.74 -1.21
N THR A 35 0.01 -8.65 -2.18
CA THR A 35 -0.75 -9.89 -2.00
C THR A 35 -0.21 -10.70 -0.81
N ASN A 36 1.11 -10.87 -0.73
CA ASN A 36 1.73 -11.59 0.39
C ASN A 36 1.59 -10.84 1.72
N LEU A 37 1.70 -9.51 1.76
CA LEU A 37 1.49 -8.73 2.98
C LEU A 37 0.06 -8.83 3.50
N VAL A 38 -0.91 -8.80 2.60
CA VAL A 38 -2.33 -8.93 2.93
C VAL A 38 -2.65 -10.31 3.51
N LEU A 39 -1.95 -11.36 3.05
CA LEU A 39 -2.07 -12.71 3.63
C LEU A 39 -1.61 -12.79 5.11
N LEU A 40 -0.81 -11.84 5.59
CA LEU A 40 -0.41 -11.78 7.01
C LEU A 40 -1.54 -11.26 7.92
N ASN A 41 -2.62 -10.73 7.35
CA ASN A 41 -3.80 -10.34 8.12
C ASN A 41 -4.58 -11.58 8.56
N ALA A 42 -4.77 -11.76 9.87
CA ALA A 42 -5.49 -12.91 10.43
C ALA A 42 -6.93 -13.07 9.90
N SER A 43 -7.54 -11.98 9.41
CA SER A 43 -8.90 -11.98 8.86
C SER A 43 -8.95 -12.23 7.34
N ILE A 44 -7.83 -12.52 6.67
CA ILE A 44 -7.79 -12.66 5.20
C ILE A 44 -8.70 -13.77 4.67
N SER A 45 -8.94 -14.81 5.47
CA SER A 45 -9.86 -15.91 5.15
C SER A 45 -11.32 -15.46 4.99
N ASN A 46 -11.69 -14.30 5.53
CA ASN A 46 -13.00 -13.69 5.30
C ASN A 46 -13.12 -13.07 3.90
N PHE A 47 -12.00 -12.85 3.21
CA PHE A 47 -11.93 -12.06 1.99
C PHE A 47 -11.46 -12.83 0.76
N ALA A 48 -10.56 -13.79 0.92
CA ALA A 48 -10.00 -14.55 -0.18
C ALA A 48 -9.80 -16.02 0.22
N ARG A 49 -10.11 -16.92 -0.72
CA ARG A 49 -9.89 -18.38 -0.58
C ARG A 49 -8.49 -18.78 -1.03
N ALA A 50 -7.92 -18.06 -2.00
CA ALA A 50 -6.63 -18.39 -2.59
C ALA A 50 -5.87 -17.11 -2.98
N ALA A 51 -4.56 -17.26 -3.17
CA ALA A 51 -3.68 -16.19 -3.62
C ALA A 51 -2.68 -16.70 -4.66
N ILE A 52 -2.32 -15.83 -5.60
CA ILE A 52 -1.27 -16.06 -6.60
C ILE A 52 -0.30 -14.86 -6.53
N SER A 53 1.00 -15.14 -6.59
CA SER A 53 2.05 -14.14 -6.48
C SER A 53 3.12 -14.38 -7.53
N GLU A 54 3.25 -13.43 -8.46
CA GLU A 54 4.20 -13.52 -9.58
C GLU A 54 5.33 -12.52 -9.39
N SER A 55 6.58 -12.98 -9.45
CA SER A 55 7.78 -12.11 -9.44
C SER A 55 7.87 -11.14 -8.25
N GLY A 56 7.32 -11.51 -7.09
CA GLY A 56 7.46 -10.77 -5.83
C GLY A 56 6.98 -11.58 -4.64
N SER A 57 7.56 -11.33 -3.47
CA SER A 57 7.20 -11.96 -2.19
C SER A 57 7.15 -10.91 -1.08
N ALA A 58 6.67 -11.30 0.11
CA ALA A 58 6.73 -10.45 1.31
C ALA A 58 8.17 -10.03 1.68
N SER A 59 9.19 -10.72 1.15
CA SER A 59 10.60 -10.42 1.38
C SER A 59 11.27 -9.63 0.24
N SER A 60 10.59 -9.33 -0.86
CA SER A 60 11.24 -8.81 -2.08
C SER A 60 11.66 -7.33 -2.01
N PRO A 61 10.88 -6.39 -1.47
CA PRO A 61 11.45 -5.13 -0.97
C PRO A 61 10.68 -4.50 0.22
N VAL A 62 11.47 -4.16 1.26
CA VAL A 62 11.32 -3.06 2.25
C VAL A 62 10.18 -3.07 3.27
N ILE A 63 10.18 -4.07 4.17
CA ILE A 63 9.78 -3.82 5.57
C ILE A 63 11.05 -3.41 6.34
N TYR A 64 11.62 -2.25 6.00
CA TYR A 64 12.66 -1.66 6.84
C TYR A 64 12.01 -0.78 7.90
N ASN A 65 12.67 -0.63 9.05
CA ASN A 65 12.26 0.37 10.02
C ASN A 65 12.25 1.75 9.37
N ALA A 66 11.33 2.61 9.83
CA ALA A 66 11.20 3.98 9.32
C ALA A 66 12.56 4.72 9.32
N SER A 67 13.38 4.50 10.36
CA SER A 67 14.72 5.06 10.48
C SER A 67 15.66 4.74 9.32
N THR A 68 15.51 3.58 8.67
CA THR A 68 16.33 3.21 7.49
C THR A 68 16.01 4.07 6.28
N ARG A 69 14.81 4.67 6.23
CA ARG A 69 14.34 5.51 5.12
C ARG A 69 14.25 6.98 5.48
N GLU A 70 14.64 7.38 6.69
CA GLU A 70 14.56 8.76 7.16
C GLU A 70 15.28 9.72 6.21
N ILE A 71 16.49 9.36 5.76
CA ILE A 71 17.23 10.21 4.82
C ILE A 71 16.51 10.39 3.48
N ASN A 72 15.84 9.35 2.98
CA ASN A 72 15.06 9.45 1.75
C ASN A 72 13.82 10.32 1.96
N TRP A 73 13.21 10.25 3.14
CA TRP A 73 12.10 11.10 3.54
C TRP A 73 12.52 12.58 3.61
N GLU A 74 13.65 12.87 4.24
CA GLU A 74 14.21 14.23 4.30
C GLU A 74 14.51 14.80 2.92
N TYR A 75 15.15 14.02 2.02
CA TYR A 75 15.40 14.45 0.65
C TYR A 75 14.11 14.69 -0.14
N PHE A 76 13.10 13.86 0.07
CA PHE A 76 11.80 14.01 -0.57
C PHE A 76 11.09 15.29 -0.13
N VAL A 77 11.08 15.58 1.18
CA VAL A 77 10.51 16.81 1.73
C VAL A 77 11.29 18.03 1.24
N ALA A 78 12.62 17.98 1.29
CA ALA A 78 13.49 19.05 0.80
C ALA A 78 13.35 19.29 -0.71
N GLY A 79 12.98 18.26 -1.48
CA GLY A 79 12.74 18.34 -2.91
C GLY A 79 11.32 18.76 -3.29
N THR A 80 10.39 18.84 -2.33
CA THR A 80 9.00 19.22 -2.57
C THR A 80 8.85 20.75 -2.50
N PRO A 81 8.51 21.43 -3.60
CA PRO A 81 8.32 22.88 -3.62
C PRO A 81 7.36 23.39 -2.54
N GLY A 82 7.84 24.30 -1.70
CA GLY A 82 7.07 24.89 -0.59
C GLY A 82 7.17 24.14 0.73
N CYS A 83 7.84 22.98 0.78
CA CYS A 83 8.08 22.21 2.00
C CYS A 83 9.56 22.09 2.38
N GLU A 84 10.46 22.79 1.68
CA GLU A 84 11.90 22.68 1.89
C GLU A 84 12.31 23.08 3.31
N SER A 85 11.63 24.08 3.87
CA SER A 85 11.93 24.60 5.21
C SER A 85 11.56 23.66 6.35
N VAL A 86 10.72 22.65 6.10
CA VAL A 86 10.30 21.68 7.13
C VAL A 86 11.07 20.36 7.05
N ALA A 87 11.99 20.20 6.08
CA ALA A 87 12.84 19.03 5.98
C ALA A 87 13.69 18.82 7.25
N GLY A 88 13.83 17.57 7.70
CA GLY A 88 14.55 17.21 8.93
C GLY A 88 13.81 17.54 10.23
N THR A 89 12.61 18.12 10.15
CA THR A 89 11.73 18.31 11.30
C THR A 89 10.73 17.16 11.44
N GLN A 90 10.09 17.03 12.60
CA GLN A 90 9.00 16.06 12.79
C GLN A 90 7.64 16.54 12.23
N ASN A 91 7.56 17.78 11.72
CA ASN A 91 6.32 18.42 11.28
C ASN A 91 6.25 18.57 9.75
N THR A 92 6.48 17.47 9.04
CA THR A 92 6.54 17.45 7.57
C THR A 92 5.18 17.17 6.92
N PHE A 93 4.28 16.44 7.60
CA PHE A 93 3.01 15.98 7.06
C PHE A 93 2.07 17.11 6.64
N ASP A 94 1.84 18.11 7.50
CA ASP A 94 0.89 19.19 7.21
C ASP A 94 1.27 19.95 5.93
N CYS A 95 2.57 20.18 5.71
CA CYS A 95 3.05 20.83 4.50
C CYS A 95 2.81 19.93 3.27
N LEU A 96 3.22 18.66 3.34
CA LEU A 96 3.06 17.72 2.22
C LEU A 96 1.60 17.49 1.85
N GLN A 97 0.69 17.50 2.83
CA GLN A 97 -0.75 17.36 2.59
C GLN A 97 -1.36 18.59 1.90
N ALA A 98 -0.82 19.78 2.17
CA ALA A 98 -1.25 21.02 1.54
C ALA A 98 -0.58 21.25 0.17
N ALA A 99 0.53 20.57 -0.11
CA ALA A 99 1.26 20.69 -1.37
C ALA A 99 0.44 20.14 -2.55
N ASN A 100 0.66 20.72 -3.74
CA ASN A 100 0.04 20.21 -4.96
C ASN A 100 0.60 18.82 -5.27
N SER A 101 -0.26 17.86 -5.63
CA SER A 101 0.19 16.52 -5.98
C SER A 101 1.22 16.50 -7.10
N SER A 102 1.15 17.42 -8.07
CA SER A 102 2.15 17.52 -9.14
C SER A 102 3.54 17.94 -8.67
N ALA A 103 3.66 18.46 -7.44
CA ALA A 103 4.92 18.86 -6.83
C ALA A 103 5.56 17.73 -5.99
N ILE A 104 4.83 16.63 -5.81
CA ILE A 104 5.19 15.47 -4.97
C ILE A 104 5.68 14.28 -5.85
N TYR A 105 5.48 14.35 -7.17
CA TYR A 105 5.86 13.32 -8.16
C TYR A 105 7.03 13.73 -9.04
#